data_AF-F7VB62-F1
#
_entry.id   AF-F7VB62-F1
#
_cell.length_a   1.000
_cell.length_b   1.000
_cell.length_c   1.000
_cell.angle_alpha   90.00
_cell.angle_beta   90.00
_cell.angle_gamma   90.00
#
_symmetry.space_group_name_H-M   'P 1'
#
loop_
_entity.id
_entity.type
_entity.pdbx_description
1 polymer ?
#
loop_
_entity_poly.entity_id
_entity_poly.type
_entity_poly.pdbx_seq_one_letter_code
_entity_poly.pdbx_strand_id
1 'polypeptide(L)'
;MNRNHVFDSHGPDVRVRGTAQQLFEKYLQHGRDATGAGDRVAAEAYFQHAEHYFRIMNAMTQAAQQSQQERAERQASRQRNVSASDEGNEASRGEDGEAPVRGEEPQPDIQPQPELSEG
;
A
#
# COMPACT_ATOMS: atom_id res chain seq x y z
N MET A 1 2.04 -2.31 1.26
CA MET A 1 2.71 -1.66 2.42
C MET A 1 3.27 -2.76 3.32
N ASN A 2 4.58 -2.76 3.59
CA ASN A 2 5.23 -3.84 4.35
C ASN A 2 5.12 -3.58 5.86
N ARG A 3 4.89 -4.63 6.67
CA ARG A 3 4.72 -4.53 8.13
C ARG A 3 5.94 -3.97 8.88
N ASN A 4 7.13 -4.05 8.27
CA ASN A 4 8.40 -3.52 8.82
C ASN A 4 8.70 -2.08 8.40
N HIS A 5 7.69 -1.31 7.94
CA HIS A 5 7.92 0.07 7.57
C HIS A 5 8.20 0.92 8.81
N VAL A 6 9.26 1.72 8.74
CA VAL A 6 9.66 2.66 9.79
C VAL A 6 9.08 4.03 9.45
N PHE A 7 8.33 4.59 10.38
CA PHE A 7 7.70 5.90 10.26
C PHE A 7 8.45 6.95 11.06
N ASP A 8 8.40 8.18 10.60
CA ASP A 8 8.84 9.36 11.35
C ASP A 8 7.60 10.12 11.82
N SER A 9 7.30 10.00 13.10
CA SER A 9 6.15 10.61 13.75
C SER A 9 6.50 11.99 14.29
N HIS A 10 5.74 13.00 13.89
CA HIS A 10 5.88 14.36 14.38
C HIS A 10 4.85 14.58 15.49
N GLY A 11 5.14 14.01 16.67
CA GLY A 11 4.30 14.18 17.84
C GLY A 11 4.34 15.61 18.38
N PRO A 12 3.41 15.97 19.28
CA PRO A 12 3.27 17.33 19.80
C PRO A 12 4.53 17.86 20.51
N ASP A 13 5.32 16.98 21.14
CA ASP A 13 6.55 17.37 21.85
C ASP A 13 7.85 16.82 21.23
N VAL A 14 7.81 15.65 20.58
CA VAL A 14 9.03 14.95 20.17
C VAL A 14 8.81 14.21 18.85
N ARG A 15 9.79 14.31 17.95
CA ARG A 15 9.85 13.43 16.78
C ARG A 15 10.23 12.02 17.20
N VAL A 16 9.41 11.05 16.84
CA VAL A 16 9.62 9.65 17.20
C VAL A 16 9.73 8.82 15.93
N ARG A 17 10.82 8.09 15.81
CA ARG A 17 11.03 7.15 14.70
C ARG A 17 10.88 5.72 15.18
N GLY A 18 10.10 4.91 14.47
CA GLY A 18 9.86 3.53 14.85
C GLY A 18 8.88 2.82 13.92
N THR A 19 8.59 1.56 14.20
CA THR A 19 7.50 0.84 13.52
C THR A 19 6.14 1.37 13.98
N ALA A 20 5.08 1.15 13.19
CA ALA A 20 3.73 1.59 13.56
C ALA A 20 3.29 1.07 14.94
N GLN A 21 3.66 -0.17 15.29
CA GLN A 21 3.36 -0.75 16.61
C GLN A 21 4.09 0.00 17.74
N GLN A 22 5.38 0.28 17.58
CA GLN A 22 6.16 1.00 18.60
C GLN A 22 5.62 2.41 18.82
N LEU A 23 5.23 3.09 17.73
CA LEU A 23 4.64 4.42 17.81
C LEU A 23 3.28 4.38 18.50
N PHE A 24 2.43 3.41 18.16
CA PHE A 24 1.16 3.19 18.85
C PHE A 24 1.33 3.02 20.36
N GLU A 25 2.20 2.10 20.79
CA GLU A 25 2.45 1.84 22.21
C GLU A 25 2.98 3.09 22.94
N LYS A 26 3.90 3.82 22.32
CA LYS A 26 4.47 5.05 22.89
C LYS A 26 3.41 6.14 23.06
N TYR A 27 2.59 6.40 22.04
CA TYR A 27 1.55 7.41 22.12
C TYR A 27 0.43 7.03 23.08
N LEU A 28 0.12 5.74 23.21
CA LEU A 28 -0.82 5.25 24.21
C LEU A 28 -0.33 5.55 25.63
N GLN A 29 0.97 5.35 25.89
CA GLN A 29 1.57 5.66 27.18
C GLN A 29 1.54 7.17 27.47
N HIS A 30 1.97 8.00 26.52
CA HIS A 30 1.94 9.46 26.69
C HIS A 30 0.52 10.00 26.89
N GLY A 31 -0.50 9.45 26.21
CA GLY A 31 -1.89 9.84 26.42
C GLY A 31 -2.39 9.51 27.83
N ARG A 32 -1.97 8.36 28.39
CA ARG A 32 -2.29 7.97 29.78
C ARG A 32 -1.61 8.88 30.79
N ASP A 33 -0.34 9.20 30.58
CA ASP A 33 0.43 10.09 31.44
C ASP A 33 -0.19 11.50 31.45
N ALA A 34 -0.54 12.05 30.28
CA ALA A 34 -1.22 13.34 30.15
C ALA A 34 -2.61 13.35 30.79
N THR A 35 -3.36 12.24 30.68
CA THR A 35 -4.65 12.08 31.37
C THR A 35 -4.47 12.13 32.88
N GLY A 36 -3.47 11.43 33.43
CA GLY A 36 -3.15 11.44 34.86
C GLY A 36 -2.67 12.80 35.38
N ALA A 37 -1.99 13.58 34.53
CA ALA A 37 -1.57 14.95 34.82
C ALA A 37 -2.72 15.98 34.72
N GLY A 38 -3.89 15.59 34.18
CA GLY A 38 -5.05 16.47 33.98
C GLY A 38 -4.98 17.33 32.71
N ASP A 39 -3.98 17.15 31.86
CA ASP A 39 -3.86 17.84 30.57
C ASP A 39 -4.67 17.12 29.49
N ARG A 40 -5.94 17.51 29.36
CA ARG A 40 -6.86 16.88 28.40
C ARG A 40 -6.50 17.17 26.95
N VAL A 41 -5.93 18.35 26.66
CA VAL A 41 -5.59 18.75 25.29
C VAL A 41 -4.41 17.91 24.79
N ALA A 42 -3.38 17.76 25.62
CA ALA A 42 -2.26 16.89 25.31
C ALA A 42 -2.70 15.42 25.20
N ALA A 43 -3.55 14.94 26.12
CA ALA A 43 -4.07 13.58 26.08
C ALA A 43 -4.79 13.28 24.75
N GLU A 44 -5.68 14.17 24.31
CA GLU A 44 -6.40 14.01 23.04
C GLU A 44 -5.44 13.99 21.84
N ALA A 45 -4.47 14.91 21.81
CA ALA A 45 -3.44 14.93 20.76
C ALA A 45 -2.66 13.61 20.69
N TYR A 46 -2.27 13.05 21.85
CA TYR A 46 -1.58 11.76 21.91
C TYR A 46 -2.47 10.60 21.48
N PHE A 47 -3.74 10.58 21.87
CA PHE A 47 -4.67 9.51 21.47
C PHE A 47 -4.98 9.55 19.97
N GLN A 48 -5.07 10.74 19.35
CA GLN A 48 -5.20 10.85 17.89
C GLN A 48 -4.00 10.23 17.17
N HIS A 49 -2.78 10.45 17.68
CA HIS A 49 -1.58 9.81 17.12
C HIS A 49 -1.62 8.28 17.30
N ALA A 50 -2.00 7.79 18.48
CA ALA A 50 -2.15 6.35 18.70
C ALA A 50 -3.19 5.75 17.72
N GLU A 51 -4.34 6.38 17.58
CA GLU A 51 -5.40 5.95 16.66
C GLU A 51 -4.91 5.92 15.20
N HIS A 52 -4.15 6.93 14.78
CA HIS A 52 -3.55 6.96 13.45
C HIS A 52 -2.65 5.74 13.18
N TYR A 53 -1.74 5.41 14.10
CA TYR A 53 -0.85 4.26 13.93
C TYR A 53 -1.58 2.92 14.03
N PHE A 54 -2.65 2.86 14.82
CA PHE A 54 -3.53 1.70 14.85
C PHE A 54 -4.22 1.46 13.50
N ARG A 55 -4.75 2.51 12.85
CA ARG A 55 -5.30 2.42 11.49
C ARG A 55 -4.28 1.92 10.47
N ILE A 56 -3.05 2.44 10.52
CA ILE A 56 -1.95 2.00 9.64
C ILE A 56 -1.66 0.50 9.82
N MET A 57 -1.56 0.04 11.06
CA MET A 57 -1.27 -1.37 11.37
C MET A 57 -2.38 -2.32 10.86
N ASN A 58 -3.64 -1.90 10.97
CA ASN A 58 -4.78 -2.64 10.43
C ASN A 58 -4.75 -2.68 8.90
N ALA A 59 -4.50 -1.54 8.25
CA ALA A 59 -4.37 -1.46 6.80
C ALA A 59 -3.23 -2.36 6.27
N MET A 60 -2.09 -2.41 6.97
CA MET A 60 -0.99 -3.32 6.62
C MET A 60 -1.39 -4.79 6.74
N THR A 61 -2.12 -5.14 7.80
CA THR A 61 -2.57 -6.51 8.02
C THR A 61 -3.56 -6.95 6.95
N GLN A 62 -4.50 -6.07 6.57
CA GLN A 62 -5.43 -6.33 5.47
C GLN A 62 -4.70 -6.47 4.12
N ALA A 63 -3.76 -5.57 3.81
CA ALA A 63 -2.97 -5.65 2.58
C ALA A 63 -2.13 -6.94 2.50
N ALA A 64 -1.58 -7.39 3.64
CA ALA A 64 -0.85 -8.65 3.70
C ALA A 64 -1.76 -9.85 3.38
N GLN A 65 -2.96 -9.89 3.96
CA GLN A 65 -3.95 -10.94 3.70
C GLN A 65 -4.38 -10.96 2.23
N GLN A 66 -4.73 -9.82 1.65
CA GLN A 66 -5.09 -9.70 0.24
C GLN A 66 -3.97 -10.20 -0.68
N SER A 67 -2.73 -9.80 -0.40
CA SER A 67 -1.56 -10.23 -1.20
C SER A 67 -1.31 -11.74 -1.12
N GLN A 68 -1.64 -12.38 0.01
CA GLN A 68 -1.51 -13.82 0.18
C GLN A 68 -2.59 -14.56 -0.62
N GLN A 69 -3.81 -14.03 -0.63
CA GLN A 69 -4.94 -14.59 -1.35
C GLN A 69 -4.72 -14.52 -2.87
N GLU A 70 -4.28 -13.36 -3.39
CA GLU A 70 -3.94 -13.18 -4.81
C GLU A 70 -2.81 -14.13 -5.26
N ARG A 71 -1.80 -14.35 -4.40
CA ARG A 71 -0.72 -15.31 -4.68
C ARG A 71 -1.23 -16.75 -4.73
N ALA A 72 -2.12 -17.14 -3.82
CA ALA A 72 -2.72 -18.47 -3.81
C ALA A 72 -3.59 -18.72 -5.05
N GLU A 73 -4.40 -17.74 -5.46
CA GLU A 73 -5.21 -17.81 -6.68
C GLU A 73 -4.36 -17.92 -7.94
N ARG A 74 -3.30 -17.11 -8.05
CA ARG A 74 -2.35 -17.21 -9.18
C ARG A 74 -1.64 -18.55 -9.24
N GLN A 75 -1.29 -19.14 -8.10
CA GLN A 75 -0.71 -20.49 -8.05
C GLN A 75 -1.72 -21.55 -8.49
N ALA A 76 -2.96 -21.48 -8.01
CA ALA A 76 -4.02 -22.40 -8.42
C ALA A 76 -4.33 -22.33 -9.93
N SER A 77 -4.38 -21.12 -10.52
CA SER A 77 -4.61 -20.96 -11.96
C SER A 77 -3.44 -21.46 -12.81
N ARG A 78 -2.19 -21.25 -12.36
CA ARG A 78 -1.01 -21.81 -13.04
C ARG A 78 -1.02 -23.33 -13.01
N GLN A 79 -1.38 -23.94 -11.89
CA GLN A 79 -1.45 -25.39 -11.76
C GLN A 79 -2.53 -25.99 -12.67
N ARG A 80 -3.67 -25.31 -12.79
CA ARG A 80 -4.78 -25.73 -13.68
C ARG A 80 -4.42 -25.62 -15.16
N ASN A 81 -3.72 -24.57 -15.57
CA ASN A 81 -3.24 -24.42 -16.94
C ASN A 81 -2.17 -25.46 -17.31
N VAL A 82 -1.24 -25.78 -16.40
CA VAL A 82 -0.21 -26.79 -16.65
C VAL A 82 -0.82 -28.18 -16.85
N SER A 83 -1.83 -28.56 -16.08
CA SER A 83 -2.57 -29.82 -16.29
C SER A 83 -3.38 -29.84 -17.60
N ALA A 84 -3.91 -28.71 -18.05
CA ALA A 84 -4.66 -28.63 -19.32
C ALA A 84 -3.75 -28.65 -20.57
N SER A 85 -2.50 -28.20 -20.45
CA SER A 85 -1.52 -28.20 -21.56
C SER A 85 -0.85 -29.57 -21.82
N ASP A 86 -0.98 -30.55 -20.93
CA ASP A 86 -0.47 -31.92 -21.13
C ASP A 86 -1.42 -32.76 -22.01
N GLU A 87 -2.73 -32.47 -22.01
CA GLU A 87 -3.74 -33.18 -22.82
C GLU A 87 -3.98 -32.56 -24.22
N GLY A 88 -3.29 -31.47 -24.59
CA GLY A 88 -3.59 -30.67 -25.78
C GLY A 88 -2.52 -30.64 -26.89
N ASN A 89 -1.43 -31.41 -26.77
CA ASN A 89 -0.31 -31.36 -27.73
C ASN A 89 -0.45 -32.34 -28.92
N GLU A 90 -1.64 -32.39 -29.53
CA GLU A 90 -1.86 -33.01 -30.85
C GLU A 90 -2.85 -32.16 -31.64
N ALA A 91 -2.31 -31.29 -32.50
CA ALA A 91 -2.95 -30.61 -33.66
C ALA A 91 -2.84 -29.08 -33.66
N SER A 92 -1.74 -28.57 -34.23
CA SER A 92 -1.85 -27.52 -35.27
C SER A 92 -0.52 -27.35 -35.99
N ARG A 93 -0.45 -28.00 -37.14
CA ARG A 93 0.51 -27.75 -38.22
C ARG A 93 -0.33 -27.18 -39.37
N GLY A 94 -0.05 -25.94 -39.76
CA GLY A 94 -0.74 -25.20 -40.84
C GLY A 94 -0.60 -23.70 -40.54
N GLU A 95 0.41 -23.05 -41.10
CA GLU A 95 0.36 -22.33 -42.40
C GLU A 95 -0.24 -20.93 -42.27
N ASP A 96 0.66 -19.96 -42.48
CA ASP A 96 0.49 -18.66 -43.14
C ASP A 96 -0.49 -17.61 -42.60
N GLY A 97 0.03 -16.38 -42.42
CA GLY A 97 -0.80 -15.18 -42.40
C GLY A 97 -0.27 -14.03 -41.56
N GLU A 98 0.55 -13.19 -42.18
CA GLU A 98 0.67 -11.72 -41.98
C GLU A 98 0.92 -11.12 -40.59
N ALA A 99 2.12 -10.56 -40.46
CA ALA A 99 2.45 -9.53 -39.48
C ALA A 99 1.70 -8.22 -39.78
N PRO A 100 1.14 -7.53 -38.77
CA PRO A 100 0.93 -6.10 -38.85
C PRO A 100 2.11 -5.36 -38.23
N VAL A 101 2.54 -4.38 -39.00
CA VAL A 101 3.71 -3.54 -38.83
C VAL A 101 3.50 -2.55 -37.68
N ARG A 102 4.58 -2.34 -36.94
CA ARG A 102 4.81 -1.25 -35.99
C ARG A 102 4.50 0.14 -36.61
N GLY A 103 3.77 0.97 -35.86
CA GLY A 103 3.65 2.42 -36.05
C GLY A 103 2.55 2.96 -35.13
N GLU A 104 2.87 3.42 -33.93
CA GLU A 104 3.08 4.84 -33.60
C GLU A 104 1.93 5.75 -34.05
N GLU A 105 1.06 6.14 -33.10
CA GLU A 105 0.30 7.40 -33.11
C GLU A 105 -0.25 7.69 -31.69
N PRO A 106 -0.54 8.96 -31.33
CA PRO A 106 0.25 9.70 -30.36
C PRO A 106 -0.47 9.95 -29.03
N GLN A 107 0.32 10.26 -28.00
CA GLN A 107 -0.15 10.73 -26.70
C GLN A 107 -0.82 12.10 -26.86
N PRO A 108 -1.99 12.36 -26.24
CA PRO A 108 -2.48 13.73 -26.13
C PRO A 108 -1.65 14.49 -25.08
N ASP A 109 -0.93 15.50 -25.56
CA ASP A 109 -0.26 16.54 -24.76
C ASP A 109 -1.25 17.24 -23.81
N ILE A 110 -1.21 16.88 -22.52
CA ILE A 110 -1.79 17.72 -21.46
C ILE A 110 -0.72 18.73 -21.08
N GLN A 111 -0.76 19.88 -21.76
CA GLN A 111 0.05 21.06 -21.44
C GLN A 111 -0.20 21.50 -19.98
N PRO A 112 0.85 21.83 -19.20
CA PRO A 112 0.67 22.46 -17.90
C PRO A 112 0.15 23.89 -18.10
N GLN A 113 -0.97 24.23 -17.44
CA GLN A 113 -1.46 25.60 -17.40
C GLN A 113 -0.48 26.49 -16.61
N PRO A 114 -0.26 27.75 -17.04
CA PRO A 114 0.67 28.67 -16.41
C PRO A 114 0.17 29.16 -15.05
N GLU A 115 1.07 29.23 -14.06
CA GLU A 115 0.84 29.94 -12.80
C GLU A 115 0.58 31.43 -13.08
N LEU A 116 -0.59 31.91 -12.67
CA LEU A 116 -0.85 33.33 -12.54
C LEU A 116 -0.11 33.85 -11.30
N SER A 117 1.02 34.48 -11.55
CA SER A 117 1.69 35.38 -10.62
C SER A 117 1.00 36.75 -10.68
N GLU A 118 0.31 37.10 -9.61
CA GLU A 118 -0.01 38.47 -9.21
C GLU A 118 0.33 38.50 -7.71
N GLY A 119 1.03 39.45 -7.11
CA GLY A 119 1.44 40.80 -7.46
C GLY A 119 1.63 41.51 -6.13
#